data_AF-A0A1Q9JGD8-F1
#
_entry.id   AF-A0A1Q9JGD8-F1
#
_cell.length_a   1.000
_cell.length_b   1.000
_cell.length_c   1.000
_cell.angle_alpha   90.00
_cell.angle_beta   90.00
_cell.angle_gamma   90.00
#
_symmetry.space_group_name_H-M   'P 1'
#
loop_
_entity.id
_entity.type
_entity.pdbx_description
1 polymer ?
#
loop_
_entity_poly.entity_id
_entity_poly.type
_entity_poly.pdbx_seq_one_letter_code
_entity_poly.pdbx_strand_id
1 'polypeptide(L)'
;MTNIYSDALRFSDPELLASDYLNAFYNATPISFPISPFEMLNYERVTFVLRNFKKLEGVYIPAKGEDDVPIVSINARRPITRQRFTAAHELCHHLKDSDNQIACAIGARDASEKFADAFASALLMPMFELRKKVNQYSDENGNVSLESVLHIADYFGVSFESCLYRIAYKIHAIDGDTSPDSLKKRIKKFKPDNVRKMLGLTYLDLYCDLVDNYAEQLRFTPNDNARYLFEHEYIYNDSRMEGAEVTIEEASEIVTDLRLNAQNSTYCNEEHEAYMSIAGHYKMYQSIFESPTKDTLSIYDTFLLNRDLFSYYPCPEFGGNPRQQNVLVLGAKFEAVDFRDIYPELAKIDVEIKSFFEKRHELKPSEYIMHIARVHHRITVIHPFPEGNGRTSRAFMNMQLVRSELSPIYIKVEEKDEYISALELADKEGNYTNLYEIIFKVMIRVHAEMYSSNAST
;
A
#
# COMPACT_ATOMS: atom_id res chain seq x y z
N MET A 1 -24.83 26.92 0.18
CA MET A 1 -24.56 25.67 -0.56
C MET A 1 -25.49 25.64 -1.75
N THR A 2 -24.99 25.95 -2.94
CA THR A 2 -25.71 25.68 -4.19
C THR A 2 -25.94 24.18 -4.21
N ASN A 3 -27.20 23.74 -4.30
CA ASN A 3 -27.57 22.35 -4.11
C ASN A 3 -27.19 21.55 -5.38
N ILE A 4 -25.89 21.27 -5.54
CA ILE A 4 -25.35 20.50 -6.67
C ILE A 4 -26.10 19.19 -6.84
N TYR A 5 -26.55 18.54 -5.76
CA TYR A 5 -27.37 17.32 -5.83
C TYR A 5 -28.70 17.51 -6.56
N SER A 6 -29.39 18.64 -6.34
CA SER A 6 -30.66 18.92 -7.02
C SER A 6 -30.51 19.27 -8.51
N ASP A 7 -29.29 19.65 -8.92
CA ASP A 7 -28.97 20.05 -10.30
C ASP A 7 -28.09 19.03 -11.05
N ALA A 8 -27.43 18.07 -10.37
CA ALA A 8 -26.51 17.08 -10.96
C ALA A 8 -27.19 16.23 -12.05
N LEU A 9 -28.46 15.89 -11.84
CA LEU A 9 -29.32 15.20 -12.81
C LEU A 9 -29.58 16.01 -14.10
N ARG A 10 -29.42 17.35 -14.04
CA ARG A 10 -29.63 18.27 -15.17
C ARG A 10 -28.38 18.46 -16.02
N PHE A 11 -27.20 18.05 -15.54
CA PHE A 11 -25.97 18.15 -16.32
C PHE A 11 -25.92 17.07 -17.41
N SER A 12 -25.93 17.52 -18.66
CA SER A 12 -25.64 16.70 -19.84
C SER A 12 -24.15 16.68 -20.20
N ASP A 13 -23.36 17.63 -19.69
CA ASP A 13 -21.92 17.73 -19.89
C ASP A 13 -21.13 17.29 -18.63
N PRO A 14 -20.38 16.19 -18.70
CA PRO A 14 -19.58 15.71 -17.57
C PRO A 14 -18.40 16.62 -17.21
N GLU A 15 -17.85 17.39 -18.15
CA GLU A 15 -16.75 18.33 -17.85
C GLU A 15 -17.26 19.53 -17.04
N LEU A 16 -18.45 20.01 -17.38
CA LEU A 16 -19.10 21.09 -16.63
C LEU A 16 -19.46 20.64 -15.22
N LEU A 17 -20.01 19.43 -15.05
CA LEU A 17 -20.29 18.88 -13.73
C LEU A 17 -19.02 18.76 -12.88
N ALA A 18 -17.92 18.26 -13.44
CA ALA A 18 -16.64 18.17 -12.73
C ALA A 18 -16.12 19.55 -12.32
N SER A 19 -16.20 20.55 -13.21
CA SER A 19 -15.80 21.92 -12.92
C SER A 19 -16.64 22.55 -11.78
N ASP A 20 -17.96 22.41 -11.85
CA ASP A 20 -18.87 22.95 -10.83
C ASP A 20 -18.70 22.26 -9.48
N TYR A 21 -18.47 20.94 -9.50
CA TYR A 21 -18.15 20.17 -8.31
C TYR A 21 -16.85 20.66 -7.66
N LEU A 22 -15.76 20.81 -8.42
CA LEU A 22 -14.48 21.32 -7.91
C LEU A 22 -14.62 22.72 -7.33
N ASN A 23 -15.36 23.61 -8.00
CA ASN A 23 -15.59 24.97 -7.52
C ASN A 23 -16.32 24.99 -6.17
N ALA A 24 -17.30 24.11 -5.99
CA ALA A 24 -18.02 24.00 -4.73
C ALA A 24 -17.20 23.33 -3.63
N PHE A 25 -16.49 22.25 -3.94
CA PHE A 25 -15.65 21.51 -2.99
C PHE A 25 -14.54 22.40 -2.43
N TYR A 26 -13.81 23.12 -3.28
CA TYR A 26 -12.74 24.02 -2.85
C TYR A 26 -13.24 25.39 -2.37
N ASN A 27 -14.50 25.74 -2.61
CA ASN A 27 -15.15 26.97 -2.12
C ASN A 27 -14.28 28.24 -2.29
N ALA A 28 -13.83 28.50 -3.52
CA ALA A 28 -12.94 29.60 -3.90
C ALA A 28 -11.51 29.57 -3.31
N THR A 29 -11.09 28.47 -2.70
CA THR A 29 -9.66 28.24 -2.39
C THR A 29 -8.91 27.71 -3.62
N PRO A 30 -7.60 28.01 -3.77
CA PRO A 30 -6.80 27.46 -4.85
C PRO A 30 -6.76 25.92 -4.78
N ILE A 31 -7.03 25.29 -5.92
CA ILE A 31 -6.95 23.82 -6.05
C ILE A 31 -5.48 23.39 -5.95
N SER A 32 -5.20 22.44 -5.05
CA SER A 32 -3.92 21.75 -4.97
C SER A 32 -3.98 20.46 -5.81
N PHE A 33 -2.92 20.20 -6.56
CA PHE A 33 -2.76 18.97 -7.33
C PHE A 33 -1.66 18.10 -6.72
N PRO A 34 -1.81 16.76 -6.72
CA PRO A 34 -2.92 15.99 -7.29
C PRO A 34 -4.21 16.06 -6.42
N ILE A 35 -5.37 16.23 -7.04
CA ILE A 35 -6.68 16.31 -6.35
C ILE A 35 -7.05 14.95 -5.77
N SER A 36 -7.47 14.89 -4.50
CA SER A 36 -7.89 13.66 -3.83
C SER A 36 -9.34 13.27 -4.11
N PRO A 37 -9.62 12.20 -4.89
CA PRO A 37 -10.97 11.67 -5.00
C PRO A 37 -11.41 10.92 -3.73
N PHE A 38 -10.46 10.47 -2.88
CA PHE A 38 -10.78 9.79 -1.64
C PHE A 38 -11.30 10.76 -0.57
N GLU A 39 -10.69 11.95 -0.48
CA GLU A 39 -11.18 13.04 0.35
C GLU A 39 -12.58 13.47 -0.08
N MET A 40 -12.84 13.52 -1.39
CA MET A 40 -14.17 13.82 -1.93
C MET A 40 -15.20 12.76 -1.52
N LEU A 41 -14.88 11.46 -1.63
CA LEU A 41 -15.79 10.41 -1.15
C LEU A 41 -16.13 10.58 0.34
N ASN A 42 -15.13 10.89 1.18
CA ASN A 42 -15.36 11.16 2.60
C ASN A 42 -16.20 12.43 2.84
N TYR A 43 -15.94 13.50 2.11
CA TYR A 43 -16.72 14.74 2.17
C TYR A 43 -18.19 14.52 1.81
N GLU A 44 -18.44 13.68 0.81
CA GLU A 44 -19.77 13.25 0.38
C GLU A 44 -20.40 12.19 1.30
N ARG A 45 -19.71 11.80 2.39
CA ARG A 45 -20.13 10.73 3.32
C ARG A 45 -20.35 9.38 2.64
N VAL A 46 -19.58 9.12 1.58
CA VAL A 46 -19.55 7.83 0.89
C VAL A 46 -18.46 6.98 1.51
N THR A 47 -18.85 5.89 2.15
CA THR A 47 -17.88 4.92 2.68
C THR A 47 -17.25 4.19 1.51
N PHE A 48 -15.93 4.19 1.39
CA PHE A 48 -15.27 3.36 0.39
C PHE A 48 -14.56 2.16 1.03
N VAL A 49 -14.40 1.07 0.27
CA VAL A 49 -13.75 -0.17 0.71
C VAL A 49 -12.83 -0.74 -0.37
N LEU A 50 -11.68 -1.27 0.02
CA LEU A 50 -10.74 -1.92 -0.88
C LEU A 50 -11.05 -3.43 -0.95
N ARG A 51 -11.19 -3.95 -2.17
CA ARG A 51 -11.56 -5.36 -2.43
C ARG A 51 -10.77 -5.94 -3.59
N ASN A 52 -10.58 -7.26 -3.58
CA ASN A 52 -9.93 -7.97 -4.68
C ASN A 52 -10.95 -8.46 -5.71
N PHE A 53 -11.16 -7.68 -6.77
CA PHE A 53 -12.04 -8.09 -7.87
C PHE A 53 -11.25 -8.79 -8.99
N LYS A 54 -11.81 -9.87 -9.55
CA LYS A 54 -11.23 -10.56 -10.72
C LYS A 54 -11.43 -9.78 -12.03
N LYS A 55 -12.61 -9.18 -12.22
CA LYS A 55 -13.02 -8.54 -13.49
C LYS A 55 -13.54 -7.11 -13.34
N LEU A 56 -13.81 -6.65 -12.13
CA LEU A 56 -14.40 -5.33 -11.88
C LEU A 56 -13.31 -4.33 -11.47
N GLU A 57 -13.53 -3.06 -11.84
CA GLU A 57 -12.69 -1.93 -11.43
C GLU A 57 -13.15 -1.34 -10.09
N GLY A 58 -14.47 -1.23 -9.93
CA GLY A 58 -15.15 -0.79 -8.73
C GLY A 58 -16.63 -1.16 -8.76
N VAL A 59 -17.34 -0.84 -7.68
CA VAL A 59 -18.79 -0.97 -7.56
C VAL A 59 -19.33 0.12 -6.65
N TYR A 60 -20.27 0.93 -7.14
CA TYR A 60 -21.08 1.81 -6.30
C TYR A 60 -22.39 1.12 -5.84
N ILE A 61 -22.72 1.30 -4.56
CA ILE A 61 -23.97 0.84 -3.93
C ILE A 61 -24.63 2.05 -3.25
N PRO A 62 -25.81 2.50 -3.73
CA PRO A 62 -26.51 3.63 -3.11
C PRO A 62 -27.13 3.25 -1.76
N ALA A 63 -27.35 4.24 -0.90
CA ALA A 63 -28.12 4.08 0.34
C ALA A 63 -29.60 3.78 0.01
N LYS A 64 -30.23 2.83 0.71
CA LYS A 64 -31.65 2.46 0.47
C LYS A 64 -32.64 3.14 1.43
N GLY A 65 -32.14 3.82 2.47
CA GLY A 65 -32.94 4.56 3.45
C GLY A 65 -32.10 5.57 4.24
N GLU A 66 -32.73 6.33 5.14
CA GLU A 66 -32.08 7.38 5.94
C GLU A 66 -30.98 6.86 6.88
N ASP A 67 -31.06 5.57 7.27
CA ASP A 67 -30.08 4.90 8.14
C ASP A 67 -28.95 4.19 7.36
N ASP A 68 -29.03 4.14 6.02
CA ASP A 68 -28.02 3.50 5.18
C ASP A 68 -26.96 4.50 4.69
N VAL A 69 -25.72 4.04 4.58
CA VAL A 69 -24.61 4.82 4.03
C VAL A 69 -24.26 4.30 2.64
N PRO A 70 -24.06 5.16 1.61
CA PRO A 70 -23.62 4.72 0.31
C PRO A 70 -22.20 4.12 0.38
N ILE A 71 -21.96 3.07 -0.41
CA ILE A 71 -20.70 2.34 -0.41
C ILE A 71 -20.05 2.33 -1.79
N VAL A 72 -18.75 2.65 -1.86
CA VAL A 72 -17.91 2.49 -3.05
C VAL A 72 -16.88 1.39 -2.81
N SER A 73 -16.90 0.35 -3.62
CA SER A 73 -15.84 -0.66 -3.61
C SER A 73 -14.81 -0.36 -4.69
N ILE A 74 -13.52 -0.43 -4.37
CA ILE A 74 -12.41 -0.16 -5.31
C ILE A 74 -11.50 -1.38 -5.39
N ASN A 75 -11.08 -1.74 -6.61
CA ASN A 75 -10.19 -2.87 -6.81
C ASN A 75 -8.76 -2.59 -6.33
N ALA A 76 -8.36 -3.21 -5.21
CA ALA A 76 -7.04 -3.07 -4.59
C ALA A 76 -5.88 -3.56 -5.49
N ARG A 77 -6.17 -4.42 -6.48
CA ARG A 77 -5.16 -4.98 -7.39
C ARG A 77 -4.73 -4.02 -8.50
N ARG A 78 -5.46 -2.91 -8.68
CA ARG A 78 -5.15 -1.92 -9.71
C ARG A 78 -4.07 -0.95 -9.21
N PRO A 79 -3.24 -0.38 -10.10
CA PRO A 79 -2.32 0.70 -9.72
C PRO A 79 -3.05 1.87 -9.06
N ILE A 80 -2.38 2.61 -8.19
CA ILE A 80 -2.99 3.72 -7.42
C ILE A 80 -3.64 4.79 -8.31
N THR A 81 -3.06 5.11 -9.46
CA THR A 81 -3.66 6.04 -10.44
C THR A 81 -4.99 5.54 -10.98
N ARG A 82 -5.16 4.22 -11.13
CA ARG A 82 -6.42 3.60 -11.53
C ARG A 82 -7.42 3.51 -10.38
N GLN A 83 -6.96 3.23 -9.16
CA GLN A 83 -7.80 3.27 -7.96
C GLN A 83 -8.42 4.67 -7.75
N ARG A 84 -7.62 5.73 -7.93
CA ARG A 84 -8.10 7.13 -7.92
C ARG A 84 -9.12 7.41 -9.01
N PHE A 85 -8.87 6.93 -10.23
CA PHE A 85 -9.82 7.07 -11.32
C PHE A 85 -11.14 6.37 -11.00
N THR A 86 -11.10 5.15 -10.46
CA THR A 86 -12.31 4.44 -9.99
C THR A 86 -13.02 5.24 -8.90
N ALA A 87 -12.32 5.75 -7.89
CA ALA A 87 -12.93 6.59 -6.85
C ALA A 87 -13.69 7.79 -7.44
N ALA A 88 -13.07 8.51 -8.40
CA ALA A 88 -13.71 9.63 -9.10
C ALA A 88 -14.89 9.21 -9.99
N HIS A 89 -14.78 8.04 -10.64
CA HIS A 89 -15.85 7.47 -11.47
C HIS A 89 -17.07 7.11 -10.63
N GLU A 90 -16.86 6.40 -9.51
CA GLU A 90 -17.95 5.99 -8.62
C GLU A 90 -18.54 7.18 -7.86
N LEU A 91 -17.75 8.22 -7.57
CA LEU A 91 -18.25 9.51 -7.10
C LEU A 91 -19.25 10.12 -8.10
N CYS A 92 -19.03 10.01 -9.41
CA CYS A 92 -20.00 10.45 -10.41
C CYS A 92 -21.34 9.70 -10.29
N HIS A 93 -21.28 8.38 -10.09
CA HIS A 93 -22.47 7.57 -9.86
C HIS A 93 -23.17 7.97 -8.56
N HIS A 94 -22.42 8.33 -7.51
CA HIS A 94 -23.03 8.89 -6.31
C HIS A 94 -23.79 10.19 -6.60
N LEU A 95 -23.17 11.12 -7.33
CA LEU A 95 -23.78 12.43 -7.64
C LEU A 95 -25.00 12.32 -8.57
N LYS A 96 -25.09 11.29 -9.42
CA LYS A 96 -26.14 11.19 -10.46
C LYS A 96 -27.16 10.08 -10.23
N ASP A 97 -26.78 9.01 -9.55
CA ASP A 97 -27.59 7.79 -9.42
C ASP A 97 -28.02 7.52 -7.96
N SER A 98 -27.85 8.48 -7.05
CA SER A 98 -28.24 8.35 -5.63
C SER A 98 -29.69 7.93 -5.42
N ASP A 99 -30.61 8.37 -6.29
CA ASP A 99 -32.05 8.13 -6.16
C ASP A 99 -32.49 6.80 -6.81
N ASN A 100 -31.60 6.11 -7.51
CA ASN A 100 -31.93 4.85 -8.18
C ASN A 100 -31.88 3.68 -7.19
N GLN A 101 -33.04 3.25 -6.68
CA GLN A 101 -33.20 2.09 -5.78
C GLN A 101 -32.78 0.72 -6.38
N ILE A 102 -32.34 0.69 -7.64
CA ILE A 102 -32.00 -0.53 -8.39
C ILE A 102 -30.60 -0.36 -8.97
N ALA A 103 -29.70 -1.30 -8.67
CA ALA A 103 -28.45 -1.46 -9.41
C ALA A 103 -28.77 -1.66 -10.90
N CYS A 104 -28.59 -0.60 -11.70
CA CYS A 104 -29.21 -0.44 -13.01
C CYS A 104 -28.75 -1.45 -14.09
N ALA A 105 -29.71 -1.78 -14.98
CA ALA A 105 -29.66 -2.84 -15.98
C ALA A 105 -28.69 -2.58 -17.17
N ILE A 106 -28.22 -3.69 -17.76
CA ILE A 106 -27.02 -3.85 -18.60
C ILE A 106 -27.04 -3.10 -19.97
N GLY A 107 -28.13 -2.42 -20.35
CA GLY A 107 -28.24 -1.65 -21.62
C GLY A 107 -28.06 -0.13 -21.49
N ALA A 108 -28.43 0.45 -20.34
CA ALA A 108 -28.24 1.88 -20.03
C ALA A 108 -26.80 2.19 -19.54
N ARG A 109 -26.00 1.14 -19.30
CA ARG A 109 -24.62 1.23 -18.83
C ARG A 109 -23.73 2.04 -19.77
N ASP A 110 -23.79 1.88 -21.09
CA ASP A 110 -22.78 2.50 -21.97
C ASP A 110 -22.78 4.04 -21.91
N ALA A 111 -23.94 4.71 -21.85
CA ALA A 111 -23.99 6.18 -21.77
C ALA A 111 -23.65 6.73 -20.38
N SER A 112 -24.15 6.10 -19.31
CA SER A 112 -23.85 6.52 -17.94
C SER A 112 -22.38 6.28 -17.60
N GLU A 113 -21.82 5.11 -17.95
CA GLU A 113 -20.42 4.77 -17.73
C GLU A 113 -19.49 5.69 -18.54
N LYS A 114 -19.85 6.02 -19.80
CA LYS A 114 -19.12 7.03 -20.59
C LYS A 114 -19.16 8.42 -19.95
N PHE A 115 -20.29 8.79 -19.36
CA PHE A 115 -20.43 10.04 -18.64
C PHE A 115 -19.54 10.05 -17.38
N ALA A 116 -19.56 8.98 -16.59
CA ALA A 116 -18.73 8.82 -15.40
C ALA A 116 -17.23 8.80 -15.73
N ASP A 117 -16.82 8.11 -16.80
CA ASP A 117 -15.44 8.12 -17.30
C ASP A 117 -14.97 9.53 -17.70
N ALA A 118 -15.83 10.25 -18.44
CA ALA A 118 -15.53 11.62 -18.84
C ALA A 118 -15.48 12.57 -17.64
N PHE A 119 -16.37 12.41 -16.67
CA PHE A 119 -16.37 13.16 -15.41
C PHE A 119 -15.08 12.88 -14.64
N ALA A 120 -14.72 11.62 -14.39
CA ALA A 120 -13.52 11.24 -13.65
C ALA A 120 -12.25 11.80 -14.33
N SER A 121 -12.19 11.74 -15.66
CA SER A 121 -11.08 12.33 -16.42
C SER A 121 -11.01 13.85 -16.28
N ALA A 122 -12.16 14.54 -16.29
CA ALA A 122 -12.23 15.99 -16.13
C ALA A 122 -11.98 16.46 -14.70
N LEU A 123 -12.42 15.69 -13.71
CA LEU A 123 -12.21 15.95 -12.29
C LEU A 123 -10.74 15.85 -11.92
N LEU A 124 -10.08 14.74 -12.28
CA LEU A 124 -8.67 14.50 -11.93
C LEU A 124 -7.70 15.31 -12.79
N MET A 125 -8.09 15.68 -14.01
CA MET A 125 -7.25 16.46 -14.92
C MET A 125 -8.06 17.55 -15.64
N PRO A 126 -8.42 18.64 -14.92
CA PRO A 126 -9.21 19.74 -15.46
C PRO A 126 -8.56 20.37 -16.68
N MET A 127 -9.34 20.60 -17.74
CA MET A 127 -8.81 21.04 -19.04
C MET A 127 -8.06 22.37 -18.96
N PHE A 128 -8.52 23.30 -18.13
CA PHE A 128 -7.88 24.59 -17.92
C PHE A 128 -6.46 24.45 -17.36
N GLU A 129 -6.28 23.71 -16.28
CA GLU A 129 -4.96 23.50 -15.67
C GLU A 129 -4.07 22.62 -16.56
N LEU A 130 -4.64 21.63 -17.26
CA LEU A 130 -3.89 20.81 -18.21
C LEU A 130 -3.29 21.66 -19.33
N ARG A 131 -4.05 22.59 -19.92
CA ARG A 131 -3.53 23.51 -20.95
C ARG A 131 -2.39 24.38 -20.42
N LYS A 132 -2.51 24.87 -19.19
CA LYS A 132 -1.45 25.64 -18.53
C LYS A 132 -0.16 24.82 -18.37
N LYS A 133 -0.28 23.56 -17.94
CA LYS A 133 0.87 22.65 -17.84
C LYS A 133 1.45 22.30 -19.19
N VAL A 134 0.64 22.00 -20.20
CA VAL A 134 1.12 21.78 -21.57
C VAL A 134 1.91 22.98 -22.08
N ASN A 135 1.40 24.20 -21.92
CA ASN A 135 2.10 25.42 -22.32
C ASN A 135 3.40 25.66 -21.54
N GLN A 136 3.50 25.19 -20.29
CA GLN A 136 4.73 25.30 -19.49
C GLN A 136 5.84 24.39 -20.03
N TYR A 137 5.50 23.24 -20.61
CA TYR A 137 6.45 22.25 -21.11
C TYR A 137 6.57 22.23 -22.64
N SER A 138 5.83 23.07 -23.35
CA SER A 138 5.81 23.08 -24.81
C SER A 138 7.09 23.65 -25.39
N ASP A 139 7.54 23.04 -26.50
CA ASP A 139 8.61 23.54 -27.33
C ASP A 139 8.18 24.78 -28.14
N GLU A 140 9.08 25.29 -28.98
CA GLU A 140 8.84 26.45 -29.86
C GLU A 140 7.66 26.23 -30.84
N ASN A 141 7.29 24.98 -31.10
CA ASN A 141 6.18 24.61 -31.98
C ASN A 141 4.86 24.36 -31.21
N GLY A 142 4.86 24.56 -29.89
CA GLY A 142 3.70 24.30 -29.04
C GLY A 142 3.48 22.82 -28.70
N ASN A 143 4.46 21.95 -28.95
CA ASN A 143 4.36 20.51 -28.70
C ASN A 143 5.10 20.10 -27.43
N VAL A 144 4.63 19.04 -26.76
CA VAL A 144 5.28 18.43 -25.60
C VAL A 144 5.79 17.03 -25.95
N SER A 145 6.94 16.68 -25.38
CA SER A 145 7.55 15.35 -25.50
C SER A 145 6.88 14.33 -24.56
N LEU A 146 7.12 13.04 -24.78
CA LEU A 146 6.65 11.99 -23.88
C LEU A 146 7.21 12.13 -22.45
N GLU A 147 8.42 12.65 -22.29
CA GLU A 147 9.00 12.91 -20.98
C GLU A 147 8.25 14.05 -20.26
N SER A 148 7.96 15.14 -20.97
CA SER A 148 7.12 16.22 -20.46
C SER A 148 5.72 15.73 -20.07
N VAL A 149 5.10 14.86 -20.88
CA VAL A 149 3.80 14.24 -20.55
C VAL A 149 3.88 13.46 -19.23
N LEU A 150 5.01 12.82 -18.95
CA LEU A 150 5.19 12.06 -17.71
C LEU A 150 5.23 12.99 -16.48
N HIS A 151 5.91 14.13 -16.57
CA HIS A 151 5.86 15.17 -15.51
C HIS A 151 4.46 15.77 -15.34
N ILE A 152 3.73 15.98 -16.44
CA ILE A 152 2.35 16.48 -16.37
C ILE A 152 1.43 15.42 -15.72
N ALA A 153 1.57 14.15 -16.09
CA ALA A 153 0.79 13.05 -15.49
C ALA A 153 1.07 12.92 -14.00
N ASP A 154 2.33 13.07 -13.58
CA ASP A 154 2.76 13.07 -12.19
C ASP A 154 2.10 14.20 -11.39
N TYR A 155 2.13 15.43 -11.92
CA TYR A 155 1.48 16.59 -11.31
C TYR A 155 -0.01 16.36 -11.02
N PHE A 156 -0.74 15.73 -11.95
CA PHE A 156 -2.16 15.41 -11.76
C PHE A 156 -2.42 14.12 -10.97
N GLY A 157 -1.39 13.29 -10.72
CA GLY A 157 -1.57 11.98 -10.08
C GLY A 157 -2.37 11.00 -10.93
N VAL A 158 -2.26 11.08 -12.27
CA VAL A 158 -2.96 10.22 -13.23
C VAL A 158 -1.99 9.31 -13.98
N SER A 159 -2.52 8.31 -14.70
CA SER A 159 -1.67 7.45 -15.52
C SER A 159 -1.06 8.22 -16.69
N PHE A 160 0.17 7.83 -17.08
CA PHE A 160 0.85 8.37 -18.26
C PHE A 160 -0.02 8.29 -19.52
N GLU A 161 -0.64 7.13 -19.78
CA GLU A 161 -1.47 6.92 -20.97
C GLU A 161 -2.70 7.83 -20.98
N SER A 162 -3.38 7.97 -19.83
CA SER A 162 -4.54 8.87 -19.71
C SER A 162 -4.15 10.33 -20.02
N CYS A 163 -3.01 10.78 -19.51
CA CYS A 163 -2.49 12.12 -19.80
C CYS A 163 -2.14 12.28 -21.28
N LEU A 164 -1.37 11.33 -21.83
CA LEU A 164 -0.94 11.31 -23.22
C LEU A 164 -2.11 11.39 -24.19
N TYR A 165 -3.11 10.52 -24.06
CA TYR A 165 -4.26 10.50 -24.98
C TYR A 165 -5.09 11.77 -24.88
N ARG A 166 -5.24 12.34 -23.67
CA ARG A 166 -5.97 13.60 -23.50
C ARG A 166 -5.26 14.76 -24.16
N ILE A 167 -3.94 14.87 -24.01
CA ILE A 167 -3.15 15.90 -24.72
C ILE A 167 -3.19 15.66 -26.23
N ALA A 168 -2.98 14.43 -26.70
CA ALA A 168 -2.96 14.09 -28.12
C ALA A 168 -4.27 14.40 -28.85
N TYR A 169 -5.42 14.10 -28.23
CA TYR A 169 -6.72 14.13 -28.90
C TYR A 169 -7.63 15.31 -28.52
N LYS A 170 -7.32 16.05 -27.45
CA LYS A 170 -8.11 17.24 -27.04
C LYS A 170 -7.33 18.55 -27.14
N ILE A 171 -6.00 18.49 -27.01
CA ILE A 171 -5.13 19.68 -27.08
C ILE A 171 -4.34 19.69 -28.40
N HIS A 172 -4.04 18.51 -28.95
CA HIS A 172 -3.26 18.33 -30.18
C HIS A 172 -1.85 18.91 -30.09
N ALA A 173 -1.18 18.67 -28.95
CA ALA A 173 0.12 19.24 -28.63
C ALA A 173 1.19 18.16 -28.33
N ILE A 174 1.09 16.96 -28.91
CA ILE A 174 2.12 15.92 -28.75
C ILE A 174 3.07 15.98 -29.94
N ASP A 175 4.37 15.94 -29.68
CA ASP A 175 5.38 15.86 -30.73
C ASP A 175 5.24 14.59 -31.59
N GLY A 176 5.57 14.68 -32.88
CA GLY A 176 5.55 13.53 -33.79
C GLY A 176 4.17 12.94 -34.08
N ASP A 177 4.14 11.66 -34.46
CA ASP A 177 2.93 10.98 -34.92
C ASP A 177 2.02 10.54 -33.76
N THR A 178 0.77 11.00 -33.79
CA THR A 178 -0.28 10.78 -32.78
C THR A 178 -1.37 9.80 -33.22
N SER A 179 -1.19 9.13 -34.36
CA SER A 179 -2.09 8.06 -34.78
C SER A 179 -2.13 6.93 -33.74
N PRO A 180 -3.29 6.26 -33.53
CA PRO A 180 -3.46 5.29 -32.45
C PRO A 180 -2.39 4.18 -32.43
N ASP A 181 -2.02 3.64 -33.59
CA ASP A 181 -1.01 2.59 -33.69
C ASP A 181 0.41 3.10 -33.43
N SER A 182 0.69 4.36 -33.80
CA SER A 182 1.97 4.99 -33.55
C SER A 182 2.17 5.30 -32.08
N LEU A 183 1.15 5.87 -31.40
CA LEU A 183 1.19 6.12 -29.96
C LEU A 183 1.42 4.82 -29.18
N LYS A 184 0.73 3.73 -29.50
CA LYS A 184 0.97 2.42 -28.86
C LYS A 184 2.42 1.95 -28.99
N LYS A 185 3.01 2.07 -30.18
CA LYS A 185 4.43 1.71 -30.42
C LYS A 185 5.37 2.63 -29.65
N ARG A 186 5.08 3.93 -29.60
CA ARG A 186 5.87 4.94 -28.88
C ARG A 186 5.82 4.70 -27.37
N ILE A 187 4.66 4.44 -26.78
CA ILE A 187 4.49 4.08 -25.36
C ILE A 187 5.34 2.85 -25.02
N LYS A 188 5.22 1.77 -25.81
CA LYS A 188 5.99 0.53 -25.59
C LYS A 188 7.51 0.76 -25.67
N LYS A 189 7.97 1.62 -26.59
CA LYS A 189 9.39 1.98 -26.73
C LYS A 189 9.86 2.85 -25.56
N PHE A 190 9.03 3.78 -25.13
CA PHE A 190 9.35 4.73 -24.06
C PHE A 190 9.41 4.09 -22.68
N LYS A 191 8.58 3.07 -22.41
CA LYS A 191 8.52 2.35 -21.12
C LYS A 191 8.33 3.32 -19.94
N PRO A 192 7.15 3.96 -19.83
CA PRO A 192 6.92 5.07 -18.90
C PRO A 192 7.27 4.74 -17.45
N ASP A 193 6.96 3.54 -16.96
CA ASP A 193 7.27 3.16 -15.57
C ASP A 193 8.78 3.13 -15.29
N ASN A 194 9.59 2.70 -16.26
CA ASN A 194 11.05 2.69 -16.10
C ASN A 194 11.60 4.12 -16.10
N VAL A 195 11.12 4.96 -17.01
CA VAL A 195 11.53 6.37 -17.10
C VAL A 195 11.11 7.13 -15.84
N ARG A 196 9.90 6.87 -15.33
CA ARG A 196 9.40 7.43 -14.07
C ARG A 196 10.36 7.15 -12.92
N LYS A 197 10.79 5.90 -12.77
CA LYS A 197 11.78 5.49 -11.75
C LYS A 197 13.12 6.20 -11.94
N MET A 198 13.60 6.32 -13.18
CA MET A 198 14.86 7.03 -13.48
C MET A 198 14.81 8.53 -13.15
N LEU A 199 13.64 9.16 -13.31
CA LEU A 199 13.42 10.57 -12.98
C LEU A 199 13.15 10.80 -11.47
N GLY A 200 13.14 9.76 -10.65
CA GLY A 200 12.86 9.86 -9.22
C GLY A 200 11.41 10.25 -8.90
N LEU A 201 10.48 10.02 -9.83
CA LEU A 201 9.07 10.34 -9.65
C LEU A 201 8.35 9.19 -8.93
N THR A 202 7.47 9.54 -8.00
CA THR A 202 6.97 8.61 -6.97
C THR A 202 5.46 8.77 -6.80
N TYR A 203 4.77 7.70 -6.47
CA TYR A 203 3.35 7.72 -6.12
C TYR A 203 3.12 7.83 -4.61
N LEU A 204 4.15 8.13 -3.82
CA LEU A 204 4.08 8.17 -2.37
C LEU A 204 2.91 9.03 -1.87
N ASP A 205 2.79 10.27 -2.37
CA ASP A 205 1.73 11.18 -1.95
C ASP A 205 0.34 10.64 -2.28
N LEU A 206 0.18 9.89 -3.38
CA LEU A 206 -1.09 9.26 -3.74
C LEU A 206 -1.46 8.12 -2.80
N TYR A 207 -0.47 7.37 -2.30
CA TYR A 207 -0.68 6.33 -1.30
C TYR A 207 -0.96 6.91 0.09
N CYS A 208 -0.25 7.97 0.48
CA CYS A 208 -0.52 8.69 1.73
C CYS A 208 -1.95 9.22 1.72
N ASP A 209 -2.37 9.88 0.63
CA ASP A 209 -3.72 10.37 0.43
C ASP A 209 -4.79 9.29 0.56
N LEU A 210 -4.59 8.12 -0.07
CA LEU A 210 -5.49 6.98 0.06
C LEU A 210 -5.58 6.51 1.51
N VAL A 211 -4.44 6.24 2.14
CA VAL A 211 -4.36 5.64 3.47
C VAL A 211 -4.91 6.56 4.55
N ASP A 212 -4.65 7.86 4.44
CA ASP A 212 -5.16 8.86 5.38
C ASP A 212 -6.68 9.02 5.27
N ASN A 213 -7.23 8.93 4.05
CA ASN A 213 -8.67 8.94 3.82
C ASN A 213 -9.34 7.58 4.06
N TYR A 214 -8.58 6.50 4.23
CA TYR A 214 -9.06 5.14 4.49
C TYR A 214 -8.85 4.71 5.95
N ALA A 215 -8.51 5.65 6.84
CA ALA A 215 -8.07 5.39 8.20
C ALA A 215 -9.05 4.51 9.01
N GLU A 216 -10.35 4.76 8.87
CA GLU A 216 -11.38 4.04 9.61
C GLU A 216 -11.51 2.59 9.15
N GLN A 217 -11.52 2.37 7.83
CA GLN A 217 -11.67 1.04 7.26
C GLN A 217 -10.38 0.22 7.37
N LEU A 218 -9.22 0.90 7.44
CA LEU A 218 -7.92 0.27 7.67
C LEU A 218 -7.78 -0.30 9.09
N ARG A 219 -8.66 0.10 10.03
CA ARG A 219 -8.60 -0.36 11.42
C ARG A 219 -8.66 -1.87 11.50
N PHE A 220 -7.73 -2.44 12.24
CA PHE A 220 -7.52 -3.86 12.35
C PHE A 220 -7.77 -4.34 13.77
N THR A 221 -8.54 -5.42 13.85
CA THR A 221 -8.67 -6.26 15.04
C THR A 221 -8.40 -7.71 14.63
N PRO A 222 -7.53 -8.44 15.34
CA PRO A 222 -7.26 -9.85 15.03
C PRO A 222 -8.56 -10.66 14.95
N ASN A 223 -8.69 -11.43 13.89
CA ASN A 223 -9.82 -12.33 13.63
C ASN A 223 -9.29 -13.64 13.04
N ASP A 224 -10.15 -14.65 12.91
CA ASP A 224 -9.73 -15.98 12.48
C ASP A 224 -9.15 -16.00 11.06
N ASN A 225 -9.66 -15.16 10.15
CA ASN A 225 -9.09 -15.04 8.79
C ASN A 225 -7.69 -14.42 8.82
N ALA A 226 -7.48 -13.39 9.64
CA ALA A 226 -6.17 -12.75 9.79
C ALA A 226 -5.16 -13.72 10.43
N ARG A 227 -5.59 -14.47 11.47
CA ARG A 227 -4.79 -15.54 12.06
C ARG A 227 -4.45 -16.57 11.01
N TYR A 228 -5.42 -17.08 10.26
CA TYR A 228 -5.17 -18.04 9.18
C TYR A 228 -4.17 -17.49 8.15
N LEU A 229 -4.40 -16.29 7.62
CA LEU A 229 -3.53 -15.68 6.60
C LEU A 229 -2.08 -15.55 7.11
N PHE A 230 -1.90 -15.06 8.34
CA PHE A 230 -0.56 -14.83 8.88
C PHE A 230 0.10 -16.12 9.38
N GLU A 231 -0.65 -17.01 10.01
CA GLU A 231 -0.13 -18.25 10.58
C GLU A 231 0.01 -19.38 9.54
N HIS A 232 -0.67 -19.31 8.40
CA HIS A 232 -0.66 -20.35 7.36
C HIS A 232 -0.24 -19.92 5.96
N GLU A 233 -0.22 -18.64 5.59
CA GLU A 233 0.30 -18.22 4.27
C GLU A 233 1.59 -17.42 4.41
N TYR A 234 1.55 -16.39 5.28
CA TYR A 234 2.68 -15.50 5.46
C TYR A 234 3.95 -16.24 5.92
N ILE A 235 3.87 -17.07 6.96
CA ILE A 235 5.07 -17.68 7.54
C ILE A 235 5.82 -18.52 6.51
N TYR A 236 5.13 -19.33 5.71
CA TYR A 236 5.78 -20.11 4.65
C TYR A 236 6.37 -19.22 3.57
N ASN A 237 5.65 -18.17 3.20
CA ASN A 237 6.14 -17.22 2.22
C ASN A 237 7.38 -16.45 2.72
N ASP A 238 7.44 -16.10 4.02
CA ASP A 238 8.60 -15.48 4.66
C ASP A 238 9.78 -16.47 4.72
N SER A 239 9.55 -17.73 5.07
CA SER A 239 10.58 -18.78 5.00
C SER A 239 11.12 -18.97 3.57
N ARG A 240 10.24 -18.95 2.56
CA ARG A 240 10.65 -18.99 1.15
C ARG A 240 11.41 -17.73 0.73
N MET A 241 11.07 -16.56 1.28
CA MET A 241 11.86 -15.33 1.09
C MET A 241 13.28 -15.48 1.62
N GLU A 242 13.51 -16.26 2.67
CA GLU A 242 14.85 -16.57 3.18
C GLU A 242 15.55 -17.72 2.43
N GLY A 243 14.91 -18.31 1.40
CA GLY A 243 15.49 -19.30 0.50
C GLY A 243 15.14 -20.76 0.81
N ALA A 244 14.23 -21.02 1.75
CA ALA A 244 13.81 -22.37 2.07
C ALA A 244 12.94 -23.01 0.96
N GLU A 245 13.26 -24.24 0.58
CA GLU A 245 12.44 -25.07 -0.31
C GLU A 245 11.49 -25.94 0.52
N VAL A 246 10.35 -25.37 0.93
CA VAL A 246 9.35 -26.05 1.77
C VAL A 246 7.98 -26.08 1.10
N THR A 247 7.31 -27.23 1.12
CA THR A 247 5.89 -27.35 0.75
C THR A 247 5.01 -27.10 1.97
N ILE A 248 3.78 -26.61 1.76
CA ILE A 248 2.86 -26.35 2.88
C ILE A 248 2.42 -27.67 3.52
N GLU A 249 2.23 -28.71 2.72
CA GLU A 249 1.79 -30.03 3.15
C GLU A 249 2.81 -30.68 4.09
N GLU A 250 4.08 -30.76 3.68
CA GLU A 250 5.16 -31.34 4.51
C GLU A 250 5.38 -30.51 5.78
N ALA A 251 5.35 -29.19 5.64
CA ALA A 251 5.59 -28.31 6.77
C ALA A 251 4.48 -28.38 7.82
N SER A 252 3.22 -28.57 7.43
CA SER A 252 2.09 -28.65 8.36
C SER A 252 2.26 -29.79 9.38
N GLU A 253 2.67 -30.98 8.93
CA GLU A 253 2.91 -32.13 9.82
C GLU A 253 4.10 -31.88 10.75
N ILE A 254 5.26 -31.52 10.18
CA ILE A 254 6.51 -31.33 10.93
C ILE A 254 6.39 -30.19 11.94
N VAL A 255 5.80 -29.06 11.53
CA VAL A 255 5.60 -27.89 12.40
C VAL A 255 4.62 -28.21 13.52
N THR A 256 3.58 -29.02 13.26
CA THR A 256 2.66 -29.45 14.31
C THR A 256 3.38 -30.32 15.35
N ASP A 257 4.20 -31.28 14.92
CA ASP A 257 4.99 -32.10 15.83
C ASP A 257 5.97 -31.26 16.67
N LEU A 258 6.73 -30.36 16.02
CA LEU A 258 7.62 -29.41 16.70
C LEU A 258 6.89 -28.57 17.75
N ARG A 259 5.68 -28.08 17.43
CA ARG A 259 4.89 -27.26 18.35
C ARG A 259 4.38 -28.04 19.56
N LEU A 260 4.10 -29.33 19.41
CA LEU A 260 3.62 -30.20 20.49
C LEU A 260 4.75 -30.74 21.36
N ASN A 261 5.87 -31.13 20.74
CA ASN A 261 6.95 -31.86 21.41
C ASN A 261 8.19 -31.01 21.71
N ALA A 262 8.29 -29.81 21.12
CA ALA A 262 9.42 -28.90 21.27
C ALA A 262 10.76 -29.62 21.04
N GLN A 263 11.73 -29.46 21.95
CA GLN A 263 13.05 -30.09 21.85
C GLN A 263 13.01 -31.64 21.86
N ASN A 264 11.89 -32.26 22.26
CA ASN A 264 11.74 -33.72 22.22
C ASN A 264 11.25 -34.23 20.86
N SER A 265 10.91 -33.35 19.92
CA SER A 265 10.52 -33.72 18.55
C SER A 265 11.69 -34.37 17.82
N THR A 266 11.41 -35.40 17.02
CA THR A 266 12.41 -36.01 16.12
C THR A 266 12.91 -35.03 15.06
N TYR A 267 12.15 -33.98 14.77
CA TYR A 267 12.47 -32.94 13.79
C TYR A 267 13.22 -31.74 14.41
N CYS A 268 13.50 -31.75 15.71
CA CYS A 268 14.29 -30.70 16.35
C CYS A 268 15.79 -30.92 16.12
N ASN A 269 16.25 -30.69 14.89
CA ASN A 269 17.65 -30.87 14.48
C ASN A 269 18.01 -29.96 13.29
N GLU A 270 19.31 -29.79 13.02
CA GLU A 270 19.81 -28.87 11.99
C GLU A 270 19.29 -29.17 10.57
N GLU A 271 18.97 -30.43 10.24
CA GLU A 271 18.44 -30.80 8.92
C GLU A 271 17.03 -30.22 8.68
N HIS A 272 16.31 -29.87 9.74
CA HIS A 272 14.94 -29.35 9.70
C HIS A 272 14.85 -27.86 10.09
N GLU A 273 15.95 -27.12 9.93
CA GLU A 273 16.03 -25.70 10.32
C GLU A 273 14.87 -24.85 9.78
N ALA A 274 14.50 -25.05 8.51
CA ALA A 274 13.39 -24.32 7.89
C ALA A 274 12.06 -24.53 8.64
N TYR A 275 11.78 -25.75 9.09
CA TYR A 275 10.55 -26.08 9.82
C TYR A 275 10.58 -25.57 11.26
N MET A 276 11.74 -25.64 11.94
CA MET A 276 11.91 -25.01 13.26
C MET A 276 11.70 -23.50 13.19
N SER A 277 12.21 -22.84 12.14
CA SER A 277 11.95 -21.42 11.88
C SER A 277 10.46 -21.14 11.68
N ILE A 278 9.75 -21.97 10.91
CA ILE A 278 8.30 -21.81 10.69
C ILE A 278 7.54 -21.94 12.02
N ALA A 279 7.86 -22.95 12.83
CA ALA A 279 7.25 -23.14 14.14
C ALA A 279 7.52 -21.95 15.08
N GLY A 280 8.74 -21.41 15.07
CA GLY A 280 9.09 -20.22 15.84
C GLY A 280 8.37 -18.96 15.39
N HIS A 281 8.30 -18.74 14.07
CA HIS A 281 7.49 -17.67 13.48
C HIS A 281 6.03 -17.75 13.92
N TYR A 282 5.46 -18.95 13.93
CA TYR A 282 4.10 -19.17 14.36
C TYR A 282 3.89 -18.67 15.79
N LYS A 283 4.81 -19.00 16.71
CA LYS A 283 4.78 -18.51 18.09
C LYS A 283 4.92 -16.99 18.21
N MET A 284 5.73 -16.35 17.35
CA MET A 284 5.81 -14.88 17.31
C MET A 284 4.45 -14.25 16.99
N TYR A 285 3.75 -14.75 15.97
CA TYR A 285 2.46 -14.19 15.54
C TYR A 285 1.32 -14.51 16.49
N GLN A 286 1.35 -15.68 17.14
CA GLN A 286 0.47 -15.93 18.29
C GLN A 286 0.65 -14.86 19.36
N SER A 287 1.89 -14.56 19.75
CA SER A 287 2.18 -13.54 20.76
C SER A 287 1.74 -12.13 20.33
N ILE A 288 1.89 -11.79 19.04
CA ILE A 288 1.43 -10.51 18.48
C ILE A 288 -0.11 -10.41 18.51
N PHE A 289 -0.83 -11.48 18.17
CA PHE A 289 -2.29 -11.48 18.07
C PHE A 289 -3.03 -11.78 19.38
N GLU A 290 -2.38 -12.39 20.37
CA GLU A 290 -2.94 -12.62 21.72
C GLU A 290 -2.94 -11.36 22.57
N SER A 291 -1.98 -10.46 22.37
CA SER A 291 -1.89 -9.17 23.06
C SER A 291 -1.90 -7.99 22.08
N PRO A 292 -2.99 -7.82 21.29
CA PRO A 292 -3.06 -6.78 20.28
C PRO A 292 -3.18 -5.38 20.89
N THR A 293 -3.67 -5.27 22.12
CA THR A 293 -3.82 -4.01 22.84
C THR A 293 -2.85 -3.97 24.01
N LYS A 294 -1.74 -3.25 23.85
CA LYS A 294 -0.76 -3.00 24.92
C LYS A 294 -0.44 -1.51 24.94
N ASP A 295 -0.50 -0.89 26.12
CA ASP A 295 -0.27 0.55 26.29
C ASP A 295 1.20 0.96 26.11
N THR A 296 2.09 0.00 25.95
CA THR A 296 3.53 0.23 25.79
C THR A 296 4.06 -0.47 24.54
N LEU A 297 4.99 0.19 23.87
CA LEU A 297 5.77 -0.36 22.78
C LEU A 297 7.24 0.03 22.99
N SER A 298 8.16 -0.93 22.81
CA SER A 298 9.58 -0.70 22.96
C SER A 298 10.37 -1.49 21.94
N ILE A 299 11.51 -0.94 21.49
CA ILE A 299 12.43 -1.66 20.61
C ILE A 299 12.89 -2.99 21.24
N TYR A 300 12.93 -3.08 22.56
CA TYR A 300 13.36 -4.29 23.27
C TYR A 300 12.35 -5.45 23.18
N ASP A 301 11.12 -5.20 22.74
CA ASP A 301 10.17 -6.26 22.38
C ASP A 301 10.74 -7.14 21.23
N THR A 302 11.68 -6.62 20.41
CA THR A 302 12.40 -7.41 19.40
C THR A 302 13.18 -8.60 19.98
N PHE A 303 13.69 -8.50 21.21
CA PHE A 303 14.41 -9.59 21.87
C PHE A 303 13.46 -10.73 22.25
N LEU A 304 12.23 -10.38 22.67
CA LEU A 304 11.19 -11.37 22.94
C LEU A 304 10.76 -12.08 21.66
N LEU A 305 10.54 -11.32 20.59
CA LEU A 305 10.22 -11.86 19.27
C LEU A 305 11.32 -12.79 18.75
N ASN A 306 12.59 -12.39 18.86
CA ASN A 306 13.71 -13.23 18.45
C ASN A 306 13.84 -14.49 19.32
N ARG A 307 13.56 -14.40 20.62
CA ARG A 307 13.49 -15.59 21.50
C ARG A 307 12.39 -16.55 21.06
N ASP A 308 11.22 -16.02 20.69
CA ASP A 308 10.10 -16.85 20.24
C ASP A 308 10.43 -17.54 18.90
N LEU A 309 11.14 -16.85 18.00
CA LEU A 309 11.65 -17.40 16.73
C LEU A 309 12.51 -18.66 16.91
N PHE A 310 13.39 -18.69 17.90
CA PHE A 310 14.29 -19.82 18.13
C PHE A 310 13.77 -20.85 19.14
N SER A 311 12.54 -20.70 19.63
CA SER A 311 12.03 -21.52 20.73
C SER A 311 11.87 -23.01 20.44
N TYR A 312 11.88 -23.40 19.16
CA TYR A 312 11.81 -24.79 18.70
C TYR A 312 13.13 -25.32 18.15
N TYR A 313 14.24 -24.60 18.36
CA TYR A 313 15.58 -25.05 17.99
C TYR A 313 16.16 -25.94 19.10
N PRO A 314 17.22 -26.74 18.81
CA PRO A 314 17.87 -27.59 19.82
C PRO A 314 18.42 -26.81 21.01
N CYS A 315 18.95 -25.61 20.75
CA CYS A 315 19.49 -24.69 21.75
C CYS A 315 18.65 -23.39 21.76
N PRO A 316 17.43 -23.40 22.30
CA PRO A 316 16.51 -22.26 22.23
C PRO A 316 17.02 -21.03 22.98
N GLU A 317 17.92 -21.20 23.95
CA GLU A 317 18.58 -20.13 24.69
C GLU A 317 19.43 -19.20 23.82
N PHE A 318 19.74 -19.61 22.58
CA PHE A 318 20.39 -18.75 21.59
C PHE A 318 19.50 -17.55 21.23
N GLY A 319 18.18 -17.74 21.16
CA GLY A 319 17.23 -16.72 20.79
C GLY A 319 17.12 -15.60 21.82
N GLY A 320 16.98 -14.37 21.33
CA GLY A 320 16.78 -13.19 22.16
C GLY A 320 18.06 -12.66 22.81
N ASN A 321 19.24 -13.06 22.33
CA ASN A 321 20.52 -12.49 22.76
C ASN A 321 21.16 -11.65 21.66
N PRO A 322 21.78 -10.51 21.98
CA PRO A 322 22.47 -9.71 20.97
C PRO A 322 23.78 -10.39 20.55
N ARG A 323 24.21 -10.13 19.31
CA ARG A 323 25.51 -10.64 18.83
C ARG A 323 26.67 -10.02 19.61
N GLN A 324 27.75 -10.80 19.69
CA GLN A 324 28.99 -10.44 20.41
C GLN A 324 30.17 -10.19 19.47
N GLN A 325 29.92 -10.13 18.16
CA GLN A 325 30.91 -9.91 17.12
C GLN A 325 30.33 -9.07 15.98
N ASN A 326 31.21 -8.41 15.22
CA ASN A 326 30.82 -7.69 14.02
C ASN A 326 30.52 -8.68 12.89
N VAL A 327 29.52 -8.35 12.07
CA VAL A 327 29.04 -9.19 10.98
C VAL A 327 28.91 -8.38 9.72
N LEU A 328 29.22 -9.03 8.58
CA LEU A 328 28.97 -8.49 7.26
C LEU A 328 27.61 -9.00 6.79
N VAL A 329 26.71 -8.09 6.41
CA VAL A 329 25.42 -8.47 5.85
C VAL A 329 25.63 -8.84 4.39
N LEU A 330 25.75 -10.14 4.09
CA LEU A 330 26.14 -10.66 2.77
C LEU A 330 25.19 -10.23 1.64
N GLY A 331 23.90 -10.06 1.92
CA GLY A 331 22.90 -9.63 0.94
C GLY A 331 23.08 -8.16 0.52
N ALA A 332 23.01 -7.25 1.49
CA ALA A 332 23.07 -5.80 1.26
C ALA A 332 24.51 -5.24 1.19
N LYS A 333 25.52 -6.09 1.42
CA LYS A 333 26.96 -5.79 1.33
C LYS A 333 27.40 -4.56 2.13
N PHE A 334 26.88 -4.43 3.36
CA PHE A 334 27.33 -3.42 4.33
C PHE A 334 27.79 -4.07 5.64
N GLU A 335 28.64 -3.35 6.37
CA GLU A 335 29.06 -3.72 7.72
C GLU A 335 28.01 -3.24 8.72
N ALA A 336 27.45 -4.17 9.51
CA ALA A 336 26.49 -3.81 10.55
C ALA A 336 27.15 -2.92 11.62
N VAL A 337 26.33 -2.25 12.43
CA VAL A 337 26.78 -1.44 13.58
C VAL A 337 27.78 -2.22 14.45
N ASP A 338 28.74 -1.56 15.11
CA ASP A 338 29.64 -2.30 16.00
C ASP A 338 28.83 -2.99 17.12
N PHE A 339 29.15 -4.24 17.47
CA PHE A 339 28.37 -4.98 18.48
C PHE A 339 28.30 -4.26 19.83
N ARG A 340 29.31 -3.41 20.15
CA ARG A 340 29.35 -2.59 21.37
C ARG A 340 28.33 -1.44 21.35
N ASP A 341 27.92 -1.02 20.15
CA ASP A 341 27.01 0.11 19.93
C ASP A 341 25.55 -0.33 19.70
N ILE A 342 25.24 -1.64 19.74
CA ILE A 342 23.87 -2.16 19.59
C ILE A 342 22.92 -1.49 20.58
N TYR A 343 23.20 -1.53 21.88
CA TYR A 343 22.31 -0.93 22.89
C TYR A 343 22.19 0.60 22.77
N PRO A 344 23.29 1.36 22.60
CA PRO A 344 23.21 2.79 22.30
C PRO A 344 22.34 3.13 21.08
N GLU A 345 22.48 2.42 19.96
CA GLU A 345 21.69 2.69 18.76
C GLU A 345 20.22 2.29 18.93
N LEU A 346 19.94 1.16 19.59
CA LEU A 346 18.58 0.75 19.90
C LEU A 346 17.90 1.76 20.86
N ALA A 347 18.61 2.30 21.85
CA ALA A 347 18.06 3.29 22.76
C ALA A 347 17.61 4.58 22.02
N LYS A 348 18.34 5.00 20.99
CA LYS A 348 17.93 6.14 20.14
C LYS A 348 16.62 5.84 19.40
N ILE A 349 16.47 4.63 18.87
CA ILE A 349 15.23 4.19 18.22
C ILE A 349 14.09 4.08 19.23
N ASP A 350 14.34 3.56 20.43
CA ASP A 350 13.32 3.34 21.45
C ASP A 350 12.62 4.63 21.88
N VAL A 351 13.39 5.71 22.05
CA VAL A 351 12.86 7.04 22.37
C VAL A 351 11.93 7.53 21.26
N GLU A 352 12.32 7.34 19.99
CA GLU A 352 11.49 7.71 18.84
C GLU A 352 10.20 6.88 18.78
N ILE A 353 10.31 5.55 18.91
CA ILE A 353 9.16 4.62 18.92
C ILE A 353 8.16 5.02 20.00
N LYS A 354 8.62 5.26 21.23
CA LYS A 354 7.74 5.65 22.33
C LYS A 354 7.03 6.96 22.03
N SER A 355 7.75 7.97 21.52
CA SER A 355 7.16 9.26 21.16
C SER A 355 6.13 9.16 20.04
N PHE A 356 6.36 8.32 19.02
CA PHE A 356 5.40 8.12 17.94
C PHE A 356 4.21 7.29 18.41
N PHE A 357 4.44 6.24 19.20
CA PHE A 357 3.40 5.39 19.75
C PHE A 357 2.44 6.19 20.63
N GLU A 358 2.94 7.07 21.51
CA GLU A 358 2.09 7.95 22.34
C GLU A 358 1.12 8.80 21.50
N LYS A 359 1.56 9.28 20.34
CA LYS A 359 0.79 10.15 19.44
C LYS A 359 0.09 9.42 18.31
N ARG A 360 0.12 8.08 18.28
CA ARG A 360 -0.34 7.26 17.15
C ARG A 360 -1.77 7.54 16.68
N HIS A 361 -2.65 7.98 17.57
CA HIS A 361 -4.04 8.31 17.26
C HIS A 361 -4.26 9.80 16.88
N GLU A 362 -3.24 10.64 17.03
CA GLU A 362 -3.23 12.05 16.60
C GLU A 362 -2.55 12.25 15.25
N LEU A 363 -1.63 11.34 14.90
CA LEU A 363 -0.91 11.34 13.64
C LEU A 363 -1.80 10.85 12.49
N LYS A 364 -1.50 11.31 11.28
CA LYS A 364 -2.06 10.69 10.09
C LYS A 364 -1.55 9.24 9.99
N PRO A 365 -2.38 8.26 9.57
CA PRO A 365 -1.94 6.88 9.42
C PRO A 365 -0.69 6.76 8.54
N SER A 366 -0.61 7.52 7.43
CA SER A 366 0.55 7.50 6.54
C SER A 366 1.85 7.91 7.25
N GLU A 367 1.82 8.96 8.07
CA GLU A 367 2.98 9.44 8.82
C GLU A 367 3.51 8.38 9.79
N TYR A 368 2.60 7.71 10.48
CA TYR A 368 2.93 6.67 11.45
C TYR A 368 3.47 5.39 10.75
N ILE A 369 2.86 5.00 9.63
CA ILE A 369 3.32 3.85 8.81
C ILE A 369 4.71 4.10 8.23
N MET A 370 4.99 5.32 7.74
CA MET A 370 6.34 5.68 7.27
C MET A 370 7.36 5.65 8.41
N HIS A 371 7.01 6.10 9.62
CA HIS A 371 7.87 5.94 10.79
C HIS A 371 8.18 4.46 11.07
N ILE A 372 7.17 3.60 11.07
CA ILE A 372 7.36 2.15 11.24
C ILE A 372 8.30 1.57 10.18
N ALA A 373 8.13 1.95 8.90
CA ALA A 373 8.99 1.49 7.82
C ALA A 373 10.46 1.91 8.01
N ARG A 374 10.72 3.14 8.50
CA ARG A 374 12.08 3.60 8.85
C ARG A 374 12.66 2.82 10.03
N VAL A 375 11.87 2.59 11.08
CA VAL A 375 12.29 1.81 12.25
C VAL A 375 12.70 0.40 11.81
N HIS A 376 11.88 -0.24 10.98
CA HIS A 376 12.18 -1.54 10.39
C HIS A 376 13.52 -1.54 9.65
N HIS A 377 13.75 -0.60 8.74
CA HIS A 377 15.05 -0.47 8.05
C HIS A 377 16.21 -0.29 9.04
N ARG A 378 16.08 0.61 10.03
CA ARG A 378 17.13 0.87 11.02
C ARG A 378 17.48 -0.36 11.87
N ILE A 379 16.50 -1.20 12.20
CA ILE A 379 16.77 -2.48 12.89
C ILE A 379 17.61 -3.39 11.99
N THR A 380 17.32 -3.45 10.69
CA THR A 380 18.11 -4.27 9.75
C THR A 380 19.55 -3.79 9.58
N VAL A 381 19.80 -2.48 9.73
CA VAL A 381 21.14 -1.86 9.72
C VAL A 381 21.91 -2.11 11.02
N ILE A 382 21.24 -1.95 12.19
CA ILE A 382 21.85 -2.29 13.49
C ILE A 382 22.20 -3.77 13.56
N HIS A 383 21.30 -4.61 13.02
CA HIS A 383 21.45 -6.05 12.94
C HIS A 383 21.77 -6.66 14.33
N PRO A 384 20.90 -6.47 15.34
CA PRO A 384 21.26 -6.71 16.74
C PRO A 384 21.50 -8.19 17.10
N PHE A 385 20.90 -9.13 16.38
CA PHE A 385 20.97 -10.56 16.70
C PHE A 385 22.04 -11.26 15.84
N PRO A 386 22.56 -12.42 16.29
CA PRO A 386 23.39 -13.26 15.44
C PRO A 386 22.63 -13.75 14.21
N GLU A 387 21.35 -14.12 14.37
CA GLU A 387 20.50 -14.66 13.31
C GLU A 387 19.04 -14.17 13.42
N GLY A 388 18.32 -14.26 12.31
CA GLY A 388 16.87 -13.97 12.27
C GLY A 388 16.52 -12.47 12.29
N ASN A 389 17.45 -11.57 11.96
CA ASN A 389 17.22 -10.11 12.00
C ASN A 389 16.11 -9.65 11.06
N GLY A 390 16.08 -10.13 9.80
CA GLY A 390 15.04 -9.77 8.83
C GLY A 390 13.64 -10.19 9.30
N ARG A 391 13.53 -11.44 9.74
CA ARG A 391 12.32 -12.06 10.31
C ARG A 391 11.83 -11.32 11.56
N THR A 392 12.74 -11.06 12.50
CA THR A 392 12.44 -10.33 13.74
C THR A 392 12.00 -8.90 13.45
N SER A 393 12.66 -8.21 12.51
CA SER A 393 12.32 -6.84 12.14
C SER A 393 10.94 -6.74 11.48
N ARG A 394 10.61 -7.68 10.56
CA ARG A 394 9.28 -7.74 9.94
C ARG A 394 8.17 -8.07 10.95
N ALA A 395 8.42 -9.00 11.87
CA ALA A 395 7.49 -9.30 12.95
C ALA A 395 7.29 -8.10 13.89
N PHE A 396 8.36 -7.36 14.21
CA PHE A 396 8.26 -6.16 15.03
C PHE A 396 7.52 -5.03 14.30
N MET A 397 7.75 -4.84 13.00
CA MET A 397 6.93 -3.96 12.15
C MET A 397 5.43 -4.28 12.27
N ASN A 398 5.06 -5.57 12.18
CA ASN A 398 3.67 -5.99 12.37
C ASN A 398 3.16 -5.81 13.80
N MET A 399 4.00 -6.02 14.82
CA MET A 399 3.63 -5.71 16.20
C MET A 399 3.28 -4.22 16.39
N GLN A 400 4.07 -3.32 15.79
CA GLN A 400 3.79 -1.88 15.84
C GLN A 400 2.46 -1.52 15.15
N LEU A 401 2.19 -2.10 13.98
CA LEU A 401 0.94 -1.92 13.25
C LEU A 401 -0.26 -2.43 14.06
N VAL A 402 -0.23 -3.68 14.51
CA VAL A 402 -1.33 -4.31 15.25
C VAL A 402 -1.64 -3.57 16.55
N ARG A 403 -0.61 -3.17 17.31
CA ARG A 403 -0.79 -2.38 18.55
C ARG A 403 -1.33 -0.97 18.34
N SER A 404 -1.32 -0.51 17.10
CA SER A 404 -1.87 0.79 16.70
C SER A 404 -3.18 0.62 15.92
N GLU A 405 -3.80 -0.57 15.98
CA GLU A 405 -5.02 -0.92 15.27
C GLU A 405 -4.89 -0.78 13.75
N LEU A 406 -3.68 -0.93 13.19
CA LEU A 406 -3.44 -0.89 11.75
C LEU A 406 -3.24 -2.30 11.19
N SER A 407 -3.69 -2.49 9.96
CA SER A 407 -3.53 -3.76 9.23
C SER A 407 -2.07 -4.22 9.23
N PRO A 408 -1.75 -5.43 9.71
CA PRO A 408 -0.43 -6.01 9.52
C PRO A 408 -0.18 -6.27 8.03
N ILE A 409 1.09 -6.48 7.69
CA ILE A 409 1.56 -6.66 6.32
C ILE A 409 2.42 -7.90 6.17
N TYR A 410 2.45 -8.45 4.96
CA TYR A 410 3.43 -9.45 4.59
C TYR A 410 3.87 -9.30 3.16
N ILE A 411 5.16 -9.44 2.92
CA ILE A 411 5.79 -9.26 1.60
C ILE A 411 5.83 -10.63 0.93
N LYS A 412 5.28 -10.75 -0.28
CA LYS A 412 5.31 -12.00 -1.06
C LYS A 412 6.70 -12.27 -1.61
N VAL A 413 7.04 -13.54 -1.85
CA VAL A 413 8.32 -13.93 -2.44
C VAL A 413 8.53 -13.28 -3.81
N GLU A 414 7.46 -13.06 -4.57
CA GLU A 414 7.51 -12.36 -5.85
C GLU A 414 7.80 -10.84 -5.71
N GLU A 415 7.57 -10.27 -4.53
CA GLU A 415 7.81 -8.86 -4.19
C GLU A 415 9.22 -8.66 -3.57
N LYS A 416 9.97 -9.74 -3.32
CA LYS A 416 11.26 -9.72 -2.60
C LYS A 416 12.28 -8.80 -3.26
N ASP A 417 12.49 -8.91 -4.57
CA ASP A 417 13.54 -8.16 -5.27
C ASP A 417 13.29 -6.65 -5.22
N GLU A 418 12.02 -6.23 -5.35
CA GLU A 418 11.64 -4.81 -5.26
C GLU A 418 11.84 -4.29 -3.82
N TYR A 419 11.44 -5.09 -2.82
CA TYR A 419 11.63 -4.77 -1.42
C TYR A 419 13.11 -4.65 -1.01
N ILE A 420 13.96 -5.60 -1.40
CA ILE A 420 15.40 -5.54 -1.11
C ILE A 420 16.05 -4.35 -1.82
N SER A 421 15.69 -4.09 -3.08
CA SER A 421 16.19 -2.92 -3.81
C SER A 421 15.83 -1.59 -3.12
N ALA A 422 14.65 -1.53 -2.50
CA ALA A 422 14.23 -0.34 -1.75
C ALA A 422 14.98 -0.17 -0.42
N LEU A 423 15.30 -1.26 0.28
CA LEU A 423 16.17 -1.20 1.46
C LEU A 423 17.58 -0.73 1.07
N GLU A 424 18.16 -1.29 0.00
CA GLU A 424 19.50 -0.88 -0.46
C GLU A 424 19.57 0.60 -0.86
N LEU A 425 18.48 1.15 -1.41
CA LEU A 425 18.40 2.57 -1.74
C LEU A 425 18.36 3.43 -0.47
N ALA A 426 17.60 3.00 0.54
CA ALA A 426 17.55 3.66 1.84
C ALA A 426 18.91 3.61 2.55
N ASP A 427 19.65 2.49 2.46
CA ASP A 427 21.01 2.33 2.98
C ASP A 427 21.99 3.31 2.32
N LYS A 428 21.98 3.41 0.99
CA LYS A 428 22.98 4.17 0.22
C LYS A 428 22.72 5.67 0.20
N GLU A 429 21.45 6.07 0.10
CA GLU A 429 21.07 7.46 -0.19
C GLU A 429 20.26 8.11 0.94
N GLY A 430 19.85 7.35 1.97
CA GLY A 430 18.91 7.82 2.99
C GLY A 430 17.51 8.11 2.42
N ASN A 431 17.21 7.63 1.21
CA ASN A 431 15.95 7.84 0.52
C ASN A 431 15.00 6.66 0.75
N TYR A 432 13.99 6.89 1.58
CA TYR A 432 13.01 5.87 1.97
C TYR A 432 11.79 5.78 1.05
N THR A 433 11.70 6.61 0.01
CA THR A 433 10.47 6.79 -0.76
C THR A 433 9.98 5.48 -1.39
N ASN A 434 10.89 4.70 -1.98
CA ASN A 434 10.55 3.41 -2.57
C ASN A 434 10.11 2.39 -1.50
N LEU A 435 10.73 2.41 -0.32
CA LEU A 435 10.35 1.53 0.78
C LEU A 435 8.93 1.87 1.23
N TYR A 436 8.61 3.14 1.43
CA TYR A 436 7.27 3.57 1.81
C TYR A 436 6.20 3.15 0.79
N GLU A 437 6.46 3.34 -0.51
CA GLU A 437 5.54 2.90 -1.55
C GLU A 437 5.26 1.40 -1.50
N ILE A 438 6.30 0.57 -1.31
CA ILE A 438 6.15 -0.88 -1.22
C ILE A 438 5.33 -1.24 0.01
N ILE A 439 5.61 -0.63 1.17
CA ILE A 439 4.87 -0.87 2.41
C ILE A 439 3.39 -0.51 2.23
N PHE A 440 3.06 0.63 1.63
CA PHE A 440 1.66 1.01 1.37
C PHE A 440 0.97 0.06 0.36
N LYS A 441 1.65 -0.32 -0.73
CA LYS A 441 1.13 -1.29 -1.71
C LYS A 441 0.80 -2.62 -1.04
N VAL A 442 1.74 -3.14 -0.26
CA VAL A 442 1.57 -4.41 0.46
C VAL A 442 0.45 -4.28 1.49
N MET A 443 0.39 -3.18 2.24
CA MET A 443 -0.67 -2.96 3.23
C MET A 443 -2.05 -2.99 2.59
N ILE A 444 -2.26 -2.26 1.49
CA ILE A 444 -3.52 -2.26 0.75
C ILE A 444 -3.88 -3.66 0.25
N ARG A 445 -2.90 -4.40 -0.31
CA ARG A 445 -3.09 -5.77 -0.79
C ARG A 445 -3.52 -6.70 0.34
N VAL A 446 -2.76 -6.74 1.43
CA VAL A 446 -2.98 -7.65 2.56
C VAL A 446 -4.28 -7.32 3.27
N HIS A 447 -4.58 -6.03 3.46
CA HIS A 447 -5.87 -5.60 3.98
C HIS A 447 -7.02 -6.11 3.10
N ALA A 448 -6.95 -5.91 1.79
CA ALA A 448 -7.97 -6.42 0.87
C ALA A 448 -8.07 -7.96 0.88
N GLU A 449 -6.96 -8.69 1.05
CA GLU A 449 -6.95 -10.16 1.18
C GLU A 449 -7.67 -10.63 2.46
N MET A 450 -7.40 -10.02 3.62
CA MET A 450 -8.04 -10.38 4.90
C MET A 450 -9.58 -10.24 4.90
N TYR A 451 -10.08 -9.24 4.15
CA TYR A 451 -11.52 -8.95 4.07
C TYR A 451 -12.16 -9.39 2.75
N SER A 452 -11.40 -10.11 1.91
CA SER A 452 -12.00 -10.89 0.81
C SER A 452 -12.48 -12.19 1.41
N SER A 453 -13.80 -12.35 1.58
CA SER A 453 -14.39 -13.65 1.90
C SER A 453 -13.82 -14.70 0.96
N ASN A 454 -13.35 -15.84 1.50
CA ASN A 454 -13.07 -17.05 0.73
C ASN A 454 -14.36 -17.47 0.01
N ALA A 455 -14.68 -16.83 -1.10
CA ALA A 455 -15.71 -17.20 -2.04
C ALA A 455 -15.18 -18.37 -2.91
N SER A 456 -14.66 -19.37 -2.20
CA SER A 456 -14.11 -20.63 -2.69
C SER A 456 -14.50 -21.72 -1.69
N THR A 457 -15.81 -21.93 -1.57
CA THR A 457 -16.40 -23.24 -1.24
C THR A 457 -17.53 -23.49 -2.21
#